data_AF-A0A9X0RTH0-F1
#
_entry.id   AF-A0A9X0RTH0-F1
#
_cell.length_a   1.000
_cell.length_b   1.000
_cell.length_c   1.000
_cell.angle_alpha   90.00
_cell.angle_beta   90.00
_cell.angle_gamma   90.00
#
_symmetry.space_group_name_H-M   'P 1'
#
loop_
_entity.id
_entity.type
_entity.pdbx_description
1 polymer ?
#
loop_
_entity_poly.entity_id
_entity_poly.type
_entity_poly.pdbx_seq_one_letter_code
_entity_poly.pdbx_strand_id
1 'polypeptide(L)'
;MATKYPVEFKLSAIHYFLSGHAGIDGTAKHFSIAPTNLRRWVARYQHHGEQALLPRGHRSYSSDFRVQVAHYALAHPGESYAAVAARFNLTSYKTVESWARQYSLKGHYAFPPENSTRSI
;
A
#
# COMPACT_ATOMS: atom_id res chain seq x y z
N MET A 1 -0.77 -17.35 6.11
CA MET A 1 -0.58 -17.97 4.78
C MET A 1 0.58 -17.31 4.08
N ALA A 2 1.61 -18.07 3.70
CA ALA A 2 2.76 -17.56 2.96
C ALA A 2 2.34 -17.19 1.53
N THR A 3 2.73 -16.01 1.06
CA THR A 3 2.49 -15.62 -0.34
C THR A 3 3.44 -16.41 -1.24
N LYS A 4 2.93 -17.01 -2.33
CA LYS A 4 3.71 -17.76 -3.33
C LYS A 4 4.93 -16.99 -3.87
N TYR A 5 4.86 -15.66 -3.87
CA TYR A 5 5.94 -14.76 -4.28
C TYR A 5 6.25 -13.77 -3.16
N PRO A 6 7.51 -13.70 -2.67
CA PRO A 6 7.94 -12.68 -1.71
C PRO A 6 7.91 -11.28 -2.34
N VAL A 7 7.86 -10.24 -1.51
CA VAL A 7 7.74 -8.85 -1.97
C VAL A 7 8.93 -8.44 -2.84
N GLU A 8 10.15 -8.73 -2.38
CA GLU A 8 11.39 -8.46 -3.11
C GLU A 8 11.37 -9.04 -4.53
N PHE A 9 10.88 -10.27 -4.67
CA PHE A 9 10.76 -10.91 -5.99
C PHE A 9 9.79 -10.15 -6.91
N LYS A 10 8.66 -9.67 -6.37
CA LYS A 10 7.71 -8.86 -7.15
C LYS A 10 8.33 -7.53 -7.55
N LEU A 11 9.07 -6.88 -6.65
CA LEU A 11 9.76 -5.62 -6.93
C LEU A 11 10.79 -5.79 -8.04
N SER A 12 11.63 -6.82 -7.99
CA SER A 12 12.60 -7.10 -9.04
C SER A 12 11.94 -7.30 -10.40
N ALA A 13 10.83 -8.03 -10.47
CA ALA A 13 10.09 -8.22 -11.72
C ALA A 13 9.47 -6.91 -12.24
N ILE A 14 8.94 -6.06 -11.36
CA ILE A 14 8.38 -4.75 -11.73
C ILE A 14 9.48 -3.80 -12.21
N HIS A 15 10.60 -3.70 -11.49
CA HIS A 15 11.71 -2.84 -11.89
C HIS A 15 12.34 -3.30 -13.21
N TYR A 16 12.45 -4.61 -13.45
CA TYR A 16 12.91 -5.13 -14.73
C TYR A 16 11.94 -4.76 -15.87
N PHE A 17 10.63 -4.80 -15.62
CA PHE A 17 9.64 -4.31 -16.60
C PHE A 17 9.76 -2.79 -16.82
N LEU A 18 9.84 -1.99 -15.76
CA LEU A 18 9.90 -0.53 -15.82
C LEU A 18 11.19 0.01 -16.43
N SER A 19 12.30 -0.74 -16.34
CA SER A 19 13.57 -0.40 -16.98
C SER A 19 13.57 -0.62 -18.49
N GLY A 20 12.46 -1.09 -19.08
CA GLY A 20 12.28 -1.14 -20.54
C GLY A 20 13.00 -2.28 -21.24
N HIS A 21 13.64 -3.20 -20.51
CA HIS A 21 14.37 -4.33 -21.08
C HIS A 21 13.47 -5.34 -21.80
N ALA A 22 12.20 -5.44 -21.41
CA ALA A 22 11.21 -6.31 -22.05
C ALA A 22 9.77 -5.84 -21.77
N GLY A 23 8.84 -6.19 -22.66
CA GLY A 23 7.40 -6.09 -22.41
C GLY A 23 6.91 -7.11 -21.37
N ILE A 24 5.64 -7.02 -20.98
CA ILE A 24 5.03 -7.87 -19.95
C ILE A 24 5.30 -9.36 -20.17
N ASP A 25 5.12 -9.86 -21.39
CA ASP A 25 5.31 -11.29 -21.69
C ASP A 25 6.78 -11.71 -21.61
N GLY A 26 7.71 -10.84 -22.03
CA GLY A 26 9.15 -11.09 -21.94
C GLY A 26 9.64 -11.09 -20.51
N THR A 27 9.21 -10.12 -19.70
CA THR A 27 9.52 -10.08 -18.26
C THR A 27 8.89 -11.26 -17.53
N ALA A 28 7.63 -11.59 -17.82
CA ALA A 28 6.95 -12.72 -17.19
C ALA A 28 7.67 -14.05 -17.47
N LYS A 29 8.14 -14.24 -18.71
CA LYS A 29 8.97 -15.40 -19.09
C LYS A 29 10.32 -15.40 -18.35
N HIS A 30 11.00 -14.27 -18.28
CA HIS A 30 12.29 -14.14 -17.58
C HIS A 30 12.19 -14.55 -16.10
N PHE A 31 11.12 -14.12 -15.42
CA PHE A 31 10.87 -14.43 -14.01
C PHE A 31 10.05 -15.72 -13.79
N SER A 32 9.72 -16.48 -14.85
CA SER A 32 8.89 -17.69 -14.75
C SER A 32 7.56 -17.46 -13.99
N ILE A 33 6.89 -16.36 -14.30
CA ILE A 33 5.58 -15.99 -13.73
C ILE A 33 4.52 -15.86 -14.81
N ALA A 34 3.25 -15.94 -14.40
CA ALA A 34 2.14 -15.66 -15.30
C ALA A 34 2.12 -14.17 -15.69
N PRO A 35 1.97 -13.80 -16.96
CA PRO A 35 1.85 -12.40 -17.41
C PRO A 35 0.74 -11.62 -16.68
N THR A 36 -0.34 -12.31 -16.31
CA THR A 36 -1.46 -11.75 -15.53
C THR A 36 -1.05 -11.32 -14.12
N ASN A 37 -0.12 -12.04 -13.47
CA ASN A 37 0.41 -11.67 -12.16
C ASN A 37 1.26 -10.41 -12.26
N LEU A 38 2.14 -10.34 -13.26
CA LEU A 38 2.99 -9.17 -13.48
C LEU A 38 2.14 -7.93 -13.77
N ARG A 39 1.15 -8.02 -14.65
CA ARG A 39 0.18 -6.92 -14.91
C ARG A 39 -0.46 -6.42 -13.62
N ARG A 40 -0.95 -7.33 -12.78
CA ARG A 40 -1.60 -6.98 -11.51
C ARG A 40 -0.61 -6.31 -10.53
N TRP A 41 0.64 -6.78 -10.48
CA TRP A 41 1.65 -6.18 -9.61
C TRP A 41 2.06 -4.79 -10.08
N VAL A 42 2.32 -4.62 -11.38
CA VAL A 42 2.65 -3.32 -11.99
C VAL A 42 1.54 -2.30 -11.75
N ALA A 43 0.27 -2.67 -12.02
CA ALA A 43 -0.86 -1.78 -11.79
C ALA A 43 -0.96 -1.36 -10.31
N ARG A 44 -0.81 -2.32 -9.39
CA ARG A 44 -0.81 -2.05 -7.95
C ARG A 44 0.33 -1.12 -7.53
N TYR A 45 1.52 -1.37 -8.04
CA TYR A 45 2.71 -0.56 -7.78
C TYR A 45 2.56 0.88 -8.32
N GLN A 46 2.02 1.05 -9.53
CA GLN A 46 1.77 2.37 -10.10
C GLN A 46 0.74 3.19 -9.29
N HIS A 47 -0.28 2.54 -8.72
CA HIS A 47 -1.32 3.23 -7.95
C HIS A 47 -0.93 3.48 -6.48
N HIS A 48 -0.17 2.58 -5.84
CA HIS A 48 0.06 2.64 -4.39
C HIS A 48 1.51 2.32 -3.96
N GLY A 49 2.46 2.32 -4.89
CA GLY A 49 3.87 2.04 -4.61
C GLY A 49 4.14 0.62 -4.08
N GLU A 50 5.28 0.46 -3.41
CA GLU A 50 5.74 -0.84 -2.89
C GLU A 50 4.78 -1.47 -1.86
N GLN A 51 4.09 -0.62 -1.09
CA GLN A 51 3.11 -1.06 -0.08
C GLN A 51 1.96 -1.88 -0.67
N ALA A 52 1.68 -1.70 -1.96
CA ALA A 52 0.64 -2.45 -2.69
C ALA A 52 0.99 -3.94 -2.88
N LEU A 53 2.27 -4.29 -2.77
CA LEU A 53 2.80 -5.63 -3.00
C LEU A 53 2.93 -6.46 -1.73
N LEU A 54 2.90 -5.80 -0.57
CA LEU A 54 2.97 -6.40 0.75
C LEU A 54 1.79 -7.38 0.99
N PRO A 55 2.02 -8.50 1.70
CA PRO A 55 0.95 -9.38 2.13
C PRO A 55 -0.10 -8.61 2.94
N ARG A 56 -1.39 -8.93 2.73
CA ARG A 56 -2.51 -8.18 3.35
C ARG A 56 -2.44 -8.12 4.88
N GLY A 57 -1.72 -9.02 5.55
CA GLY A 57 -1.54 -9.05 7.01
C GLY A 57 -0.28 -8.34 7.55
N HIS A 58 0.65 -7.92 6.68
CA HIS A 58 1.91 -7.25 7.07
C HIS A 58 2.05 -5.88 6.42
N ARG A 59 0.93 -5.22 6.10
CA ARG A 59 0.97 -3.82 5.64
C ARG A 59 1.25 -2.92 6.84
N SER A 60 2.53 -2.64 7.06
CA SER A 60 2.97 -1.52 7.89
C SER A 60 2.71 -0.24 7.10
N TYR A 61 1.72 0.54 7.56
CA TYR A 61 1.45 1.85 7.00
C TYR A 61 2.33 2.87 7.70
N SER A 62 3.04 3.70 6.95
CA SER A 62 3.82 4.79 7.51
C SER A 62 2.91 5.75 8.30
N SER A 63 3.50 6.48 9.24
CA SER A 63 2.77 7.46 10.03
C SER A 63 2.04 8.48 9.15
N ASP A 64 2.77 9.07 8.19
CA ASP A 64 2.22 10.03 7.22
C ASP A 64 1.03 9.47 6.45
N PHE A 65 1.11 8.21 6.02
CA PHE A 65 -0.01 7.58 5.31
C PHE A 65 -1.25 7.45 6.19
N ARG A 66 -1.08 7.07 7.47
CA ARG A 66 -2.21 6.97 8.42
C ARG A 66 -2.84 8.33 8.67
N VAL A 67 -2.02 9.37 8.84
CA VAL A 67 -2.47 10.78 8.97
C VAL A 67 -3.24 11.20 7.72
N GLN A 68 -2.70 10.96 6.53
CA GLN A 68 -3.32 11.33 5.26
C GLN A 68 -4.71 10.69 5.11
N VAL A 69 -4.82 9.38 5.37
CA VAL A 69 -6.09 8.66 5.27
C VAL A 69 -7.10 9.16 6.30
N ALA A 70 -6.68 9.34 7.56
CA ALA A 70 -7.57 9.79 8.63
C ALA A 70 -8.08 11.21 8.38
N HIS A 71 -7.19 12.12 8.00
CA HIS A 71 -7.54 13.49 7.64
C HIS A 71 -8.50 13.52 6.44
N TYR A 72 -8.22 12.73 5.39
CA TYR A 72 -9.09 12.63 4.23
C TYR A 72 -10.51 12.17 4.60
N ALA A 73 -10.62 11.11 5.42
CA ALA A 73 -11.91 10.57 5.85
C ALA A 73 -12.74 11.60 6.64
N LEU A 74 -12.10 12.39 7.50
CA LEU A 74 -12.77 13.44 8.27
C LEU A 74 -13.14 14.67 7.42
N ALA A 75 -12.34 14.99 6.42
CA ALA A 75 -12.61 16.10 5.50
C ALA A 75 -13.74 15.80 4.50
N HIS A 76 -14.11 14.53 4.29
CA HIS A 76 -15.13 14.09 3.34
C HIS A 76 -16.25 13.29 4.04
N PRO A 77 -17.09 13.92 4.88
CA PRO A 77 -18.12 13.23 5.67
C PRO A 77 -19.22 12.56 4.82
N GLY A 78 -19.33 12.91 3.53
CA GLY A 78 -20.24 12.27 2.58
C GLY A 78 -19.73 10.96 1.99
N GLU A 79 -18.47 10.60 2.19
CA GLU A 79 -17.90 9.33 1.73
C GLU A 79 -17.92 8.29 2.85
N SER A 80 -18.36 7.06 2.52
CA SER A 80 -18.27 5.96 3.47
C SER A 80 -16.82 5.55 3.71
N TYR A 81 -16.51 5.08 4.92
CA TYR A 81 -15.18 4.52 5.23
C TYR A 81 -14.79 3.36 4.30
N ALA A 82 -15.76 2.65 3.70
CA ALA A 82 -15.50 1.62 2.70
C ALA A 82 -15.02 2.21 1.37
N ALA A 83 -15.60 3.33 0.92
CA ALA A 83 -15.15 4.04 -0.27
C ALA A 83 -13.74 4.61 -0.08
N VAL A 84 -13.48 5.22 1.08
CA VAL A 84 -12.14 5.70 1.46
C VAL A 84 -11.14 4.54 1.51
N ALA A 85 -11.52 3.42 2.12
CA ALA A 85 -10.66 2.23 2.17
C ALA A 85 -10.32 1.71 0.75
N ALA A 86 -11.30 1.66 -0.16
CA ALA A 86 -11.05 1.26 -1.54
C ALA A 86 -10.09 2.24 -2.25
N ARG A 87 -10.27 3.55 -2.08
CA ARG A 87 -9.41 4.58 -2.66
C ARG A 87 -7.96 4.48 -2.19
N PHE A 88 -7.75 4.22 -0.91
CA PHE A 88 -6.41 4.04 -0.31
C PHE A 88 -5.93 2.58 -0.31
N ASN A 89 -6.64 1.68 -1.01
CA ASN A 89 -6.31 0.25 -1.12
C ASN A 89 -6.16 -0.46 0.25
N LEU A 90 -6.91 0.01 1.24
CA LEU A 90 -7.03 -0.60 2.55
C LEU A 90 -7.97 -1.81 2.48
N THR A 91 -7.57 -2.89 3.15
CA THR A 91 -8.35 -4.14 3.12
C THR A 91 -9.67 -4.02 3.88
N SER A 92 -9.80 -3.07 4.80
CA SER A 92 -10.91 -2.98 5.73
C SER A 92 -11.30 -1.54 6.00
N TYR A 93 -12.60 -1.24 5.91
CA TYR A 93 -13.16 0.05 6.32
C TYR A 93 -12.90 0.34 7.80
N LYS A 94 -12.85 -0.71 8.64
CA LYS A 94 -12.55 -0.59 10.08
C LYS A 94 -11.16 0.02 10.34
N THR A 95 -10.22 -0.17 9.42
CA THR A 95 -8.91 0.46 9.49
C THR A 95 -9.03 1.97 9.35
N VAL A 96 -9.83 2.45 8.38
CA VAL A 96 -10.10 3.87 8.18
C VAL A 96 -10.85 4.46 9.37
N GLU A 97 -11.92 3.79 9.83
CA GLU A 97 -12.70 4.23 10.99
C GLU A 97 -11.84 4.37 12.25
N SER A 98 -11.00 3.36 12.53
CA SER A 98 -10.08 3.39 13.67
C SER A 98 -9.07 4.53 13.55
N TRP A 99 -8.54 4.80 12.35
CA TRP A 99 -7.58 5.88 12.16
C TRP A 99 -8.22 7.26 12.24
N ALA A 100 -9.40 7.44 11.63
CA ALA A 100 -10.18 8.67 11.73
C ALA A 100 -10.51 9.00 13.19
N ARG A 101 -10.91 8.00 13.99
CA ARG A 101 -11.16 8.17 15.43
C ARG A 101 -9.90 8.51 16.21
N GLN A 102 -8.77 7.86 15.92
CA GLN A 102 -7.50 8.17 16.61
C GLN A 102 -7.04 9.60 16.28
N TYR A 103 -7.18 10.00 15.02
CA TYR A 103 -6.84 11.35 14.56
C TYR A 103 -7.78 12.41 15.12
N SER A 104 -9.08 12.15 15.24
CA SER A 104 -10.01 13.11 15.86
C SER A 104 -9.72 13.35 17.34
N LEU A 105 -9.11 12.36 18.03
CA LEU A 105 -8.75 12.46 19.44
C LEU A 105 -7.37 13.08 19.69
N LYS A 106 -6.39 12.78 18.84
CA LYS A 106 -4.97 13.13 19.08
C LYS A 106 -4.32 13.97 17.98
N GLY A 107 -5.05 14.30 16.92
CA GLY A 107 -4.53 15.01 15.75
C GLY A 107 -3.32 14.30 15.14
N HIS A 108 -2.32 15.08 14.73
CA HIS A 108 -1.05 14.57 14.19
C HIS A 108 -0.27 13.66 15.16
N TYR A 109 -0.51 13.77 16.49
CA TYR A 109 0.13 12.89 17.47
C TYR A 109 -0.50 11.49 17.55
N ALA A 110 -1.63 11.26 16.87
CA ALA A 110 -2.22 9.93 16.73
C ALA A 110 -1.26 8.94 16.07
N PHE A 111 -0.44 9.44 15.16
CA PHE A 111 0.57 8.66 14.44
C PHE A 111 1.89 9.45 14.51
N PRO A 112 2.80 9.12 15.44
CA PRO A 112 4.11 9.76 15.49
C PRO A 112 4.98 9.28 14.33
N PRO A 113 5.82 10.14 13.73
CA PRO A 113 6.75 9.74 12.68
C PRO A 113 7.69 8.65 13.20
N GLU A 114 8.01 7.66 12.35
CA GLU A 114 8.82 6.47 12.71
C GLU A 114 10.22 6.82 13.24
N ASN A 115 10.65 8.05 13.03
CA ASN A 115 11.95 8.62 13.40
C ASN A 115 11.95 9.20 14.83
N SER A 116 10.79 9.36 15.47
CA SER A 116 10.66 10.06 16.75
C SER A 116 11.13 9.26 17.98
N THR A 117 11.51 7.99 17.79
CA THR A 117 12.09 7.12 18.84
C THR A 117 13.62 7.01 18.80
N ARG A 118 14.29 7.71 17.87
CA ARG A 118 15.76 7.88 17.89
C ARG A 118 16.12 9.34 18.16
N SER A 119 15.86 9.79 19.38
CA SER A 119 16.60 10.91 19.96
C SER A 119 17.22 10.37 21.24
N ILE A 120 18.53 10.12 21.14
CA ILE A 120 19.45 9.82 22.24
C ILE A 120 19.76 11.13 22.94
#